data_AF-A0A9W8L5Q0-F1
#
_entry.id   AF-A0A9W8L5Q0-F1
#
_cell.length_a   1.000
_cell.length_b   1.000
_cell.length_c   1.000
_cell.angle_alpha   90.00
_cell.angle_beta   90.00
_cell.angle_gamma   90.00
#
_symmetry.space_group_name_H-M   'P 1'
#
loop_
_entity.id
_entity.type
_entity.pdbx_description
1 polymer ?
#
loop_
_entity_poly.entity_id
_entity_poly.type
_entity_poly.pdbx_seq_one_letter_code
_entity_poly.pdbx_strand_id
1 'polypeptide(L)'
;MQARSKAVYENCTVLDISGNLLFRTSRKRLDWYLSRDLATVVNDSTIQLKFANRGTGRSNEPFYLQDMRNACVVCGDTNGLTMHHVVPHQYRQYMSTDIKSRSSFDLLPVCLQCHDQYERHATLFKKHLEKCFQAPLEGRGWVERRDVGQAGRAAAALLGQHADKIPEERRAELRRTVQTVAEARASLFSDNARQCIETWQGEQLALSSDAHRNVLRELCSIEERVPGPDYCTHGEIVVGAVNQAQGGCAMCDECRALAGGGVPALVLAWRRHFVHNARPAHLPQHWAAEYPCTQQ
;
A
#
# COMPACT_ATOMS: atom_id res chain seq x y z
N MET A 1 -9.43 7.37 2.28
CA MET A 1 -8.38 8.39 2.37
C MET A 1 -8.63 9.19 3.65
N GLN A 2 -7.63 9.33 4.54
CA GLN A 2 -7.81 10.03 5.81
C GLN A 2 -6.85 11.23 5.86
N ALA A 3 -7.39 12.40 6.22
CA ALA A 3 -6.59 13.60 6.43
C ALA A 3 -5.69 13.45 7.65
N ARG A 4 -4.51 14.09 7.60
CA ARG A 4 -3.60 14.17 8.74
C ARG A 4 -4.19 15.11 9.79
N SER A 5 -4.13 14.68 11.05
CA SER A 5 -4.52 15.48 12.22
C SER A 5 -3.42 16.38 12.75
N LYS A 6 -2.17 16.14 12.33
CA LYS A 6 -0.98 16.91 12.72
C LYS A 6 -0.31 17.50 11.47
N ALA A 7 0.54 18.50 11.67
CA ALA A 7 1.42 19.00 10.63
C ALA A 7 2.19 17.84 9.96
N VAL A 8 2.30 17.89 8.63
CA VAL A 8 3.04 16.91 7.83
C VAL A 8 4.54 17.05 8.05
N TYR A 9 5.04 18.29 8.05
CA TYR A 9 6.44 18.64 8.16
C TYR A 9 6.66 19.59 9.33
N GLU A 10 7.54 19.22 10.25
CA GLU A 10 7.98 20.09 11.36
C GLU A 10 9.34 20.75 11.06
N ASN A 11 10.01 20.34 9.98
CA ASN A 11 11.24 20.94 9.45
C ASN A 11 12.37 21.14 10.48
N CYS A 12 12.43 20.30 11.51
CA CYS A 12 13.51 20.36 12.50
C CYS A 12 14.87 20.05 11.85
N THR A 13 15.91 20.74 12.26
CA THR A 13 17.22 20.71 11.63
C THR A 13 18.19 19.81 12.38
N VAL A 14 18.89 18.93 11.66
CA VAL A 14 20.01 18.15 12.19
C VAL A 14 21.29 18.56 11.47
N LEU A 15 22.27 19.04 12.23
CA LEU A 15 23.60 19.41 11.76
C LEU A 15 24.59 18.26 11.97
N ASP A 16 25.60 18.15 11.10
CA ASP A 16 26.75 17.27 11.30
C ASP A 16 27.68 17.80 12.41
N ILE A 17 28.72 17.02 12.74
CA ILE A 17 29.70 17.41 13.77
C ILE A 17 30.44 18.72 13.44
N SER A 18 30.53 19.09 12.17
CA SER A 18 31.16 20.32 11.68
C SER A 18 30.20 21.51 11.61
N GLY A 19 28.92 21.31 11.94
CA GLY A 19 27.88 22.35 11.91
C GLY A 19 27.16 22.50 10.57
N ASN A 20 27.42 21.67 9.57
CA ASN A 20 26.72 21.73 8.28
C ASN A 20 25.35 21.04 8.35
N LEU A 21 24.38 21.54 7.58
CA LEU A 21 23.06 20.93 7.48
C LEU A 21 23.12 19.52 6.89
N LEU A 22 22.69 18.53 7.67
CA LEU A 22 22.70 17.13 7.27
C LEU A 22 21.34 16.65 6.74
N PHE A 23 20.24 16.94 7.46
CA PHE A 23 18.88 16.66 7.01
C PHE A 23 17.81 17.39 7.84
N ARG A 24 16.57 17.42 7.32
CA ARG A 24 15.37 17.87 8.03
C ARG A 24 14.58 16.69 8.62
N THR A 25 13.94 16.88 9.76
CA THR A 25 13.22 15.80 10.45
C THR A 25 12.05 16.29 11.32
N SER A 26 11.37 15.34 11.97
CA SER A 26 10.29 15.59 12.93
C SER A 26 10.81 15.85 14.33
N ARG A 27 10.02 16.53 15.16
CA ARG A 27 10.31 16.78 16.57
C ARG A 27 10.59 15.48 17.32
N LYS A 28 9.73 14.48 17.11
CA LYS A 28 9.88 13.14 17.71
C LYS A 28 11.26 12.51 17.42
N ARG A 29 11.80 12.70 16.21
CA ARG A 29 13.10 12.15 15.86
C ARG A 29 14.25 12.99 16.43
N LEU A 30 14.10 14.31 16.48
CA LEU A 30 15.03 15.20 17.17
C LEU A 30 15.15 14.79 18.66
N ASP A 31 14.02 14.61 19.34
CA ASP A 31 13.98 14.22 20.76
C ASP A 31 14.63 12.85 21.00
N TRP A 32 14.49 11.91 20.06
CA TRP A 32 15.16 10.60 20.13
C TRP A 32 16.70 10.69 20.11
N TYR A 33 17.26 11.63 19.33
CA TYR A 33 18.72 11.85 19.33
C TYR A 33 19.19 12.44 20.66
N LEU A 34 18.43 13.41 21.20
CA LEU A 34 18.73 14.05 22.48
C LEU A 34 18.62 13.07 23.65
N SER A 35 17.58 12.23 23.68
CA SER A 35 17.36 11.26 24.76
C SER A 35 18.43 10.17 24.84
N ARG A 36 19.22 10.01 23.78
CA ARG A 36 20.32 9.03 23.68
C ARG A 36 21.70 9.67 23.78
N ASP A 37 21.76 10.95 24.12
CA ASP A 37 23.00 11.73 24.20
C ASP A 37 23.81 11.76 22.89
N LEU A 38 23.14 11.60 21.74
CA LEU A 38 23.78 11.54 20.42
C LEU A 38 23.99 12.91 19.77
N ALA A 39 23.36 13.95 20.33
CA ALA A 39 23.37 15.31 19.79
C ALA A 39 23.32 16.36 20.91
N THR A 40 23.75 17.57 20.62
CA THR A 40 23.58 18.76 21.47
C THR A 40 22.48 19.66 20.90
N VAL A 41 21.78 20.36 21.77
CA VAL A 41 20.80 21.38 21.37
C VAL A 41 21.55 22.63 20.92
N VAL A 42 21.24 23.11 19.71
CA VAL A 42 21.71 24.41 19.20
C VAL A 42 20.64 25.47 19.44
N ASN A 43 19.38 25.15 19.13
CA ASN A 43 18.20 25.97 19.44
C ASN A 43 16.95 25.08 19.47
N ASP A 44 15.79 25.69 19.68
CA ASP A 44 14.50 25.01 19.84
C ASP A 44 14.17 24.02 18.73
N SER A 45 14.62 24.20 17.49
CA SER A 45 14.34 23.29 16.36
C SER A 45 15.59 22.70 15.72
N THR A 46 16.75 22.83 16.36
CA THR A 46 18.04 22.45 15.77
C THR A 46 18.92 21.69 16.75
N ILE A 47 19.42 20.55 16.30
CA ILE A 47 20.42 19.76 17.04
C ILE A 47 21.68 19.55 16.19
N GLN A 48 22.83 19.39 16.86
CA GLN A 48 24.10 19.07 16.23
C GLN A 48 24.58 17.70 16.71
N LEU A 49 24.94 16.81 15.78
CA LEU A 49 25.43 15.47 16.13
C LEU A 49 26.79 15.55 16.83
N LYS A 50 26.99 14.71 17.85
CA LYS A 50 28.28 14.61 18.58
C LYS A 50 29.31 13.70 17.90
N PHE A 51 28.96 13.08 16.78
CA PHE A 51 29.78 12.10 16.08
C PHE A 51 29.79 12.35 14.57
N ALA A 52 30.86 11.93 13.91
CA ALA A 52 30.95 12.00 12.46
C ALA A 52 29.97 11.00 11.81
N ASN A 53 29.11 11.49 10.91
CA ASN A 53 28.27 10.65 10.07
C ASN A 53 29.13 9.88 9.06
N ARG A 54 28.67 8.69 8.67
CA ARG A 54 29.30 7.90 7.60
C ARG A 54 28.91 8.50 6.25
N GLY A 55 29.91 8.92 5.46
CA GLY A 55 29.72 9.52 4.14
C GLY A 55 29.13 10.94 4.21
N THR A 56 28.96 11.57 3.05
CA THR A 56 28.49 12.98 2.94
C THR A 56 26.97 13.14 3.08
N GLY A 57 26.24 12.06 3.37
CA GLY A 57 24.78 12.07 3.49
C GLY A 57 24.10 12.49 2.18
N ARG A 58 23.14 13.42 2.26
CA ARG A 58 22.43 14.02 1.11
C ARG A 58 22.80 15.50 0.91
N SER A 59 24.01 15.88 1.32
CA SER A 59 24.52 17.26 1.25
C SER A 59 24.40 17.90 -0.14
N ASN A 60 24.57 17.11 -1.21
CA ASN A 60 24.47 17.57 -2.60
C ASN A 60 23.05 17.44 -3.20
N GLU A 61 22.03 17.22 -2.36
CA GLU A 61 20.66 17.00 -2.82
C GLU A 61 19.70 18.03 -2.19
N PRO A 62 19.62 19.26 -2.75
CA PRO A 62 18.87 20.38 -2.15
C PRO A 62 17.42 20.05 -1.81
N PHE A 63 16.78 19.16 -2.59
CA PHE A 63 15.42 18.72 -2.32
C PHE A 63 15.21 18.16 -0.91
N TYR A 64 16.17 17.42 -0.36
CA TYR A 64 16.03 16.79 0.96
C TYR A 64 16.46 17.70 2.12
N LEU A 65 17.05 18.86 1.80
CA LEU A 65 17.56 19.82 2.78
C LEU A 65 16.66 21.05 2.91
N GLN A 66 15.80 21.30 1.92
CA GLN A 66 14.84 22.40 1.93
C GLN A 66 13.76 22.22 3.02
N ASP A 67 13.16 23.34 3.41
CA ASP A 67 11.95 23.33 4.23
C ASP A 67 10.74 22.94 3.38
N MET A 68 9.90 22.06 3.93
CA MET A 68 8.69 21.58 3.26
C MET A 68 7.46 22.29 3.82
N ARG A 69 6.59 22.77 2.92
CA ARG A 69 5.37 23.49 3.33
C ARG A 69 4.25 22.51 3.68
N ASN A 70 3.52 22.80 4.75
CA ASN A 70 2.28 22.11 5.11
C ASN A 70 1.10 22.67 4.32
N ALA A 71 1.13 22.52 3.00
CA ALA A 71 0.09 22.99 2.10
C ALA A 71 -0.04 22.03 0.92
N CYS A 72 -1.22 21.96 0.32
CA CYS A 72 -1.46 21.16 -0.86
C CYS A 72 -0.60 21.68 -2.02
N VAL A 73 0.21 20.81 -2.62
CA VAL A 73 1.05 21.18 -3.78
C VAL A 73 0.24 21.59 -5.00
N VAL A 74 -1.06 21.24 -5.02
CA VAL A 74 -1.97 21.59 -6.12
C VAL A 74 -2.56 22.98 -5.95
N CYS A 75 -3.41 23.16 -4.94
CA CYS A 75 -4.19 24.38 -4.75
C CYS A 75 -3.69 25.30 -3.62
N GLY A 76 -2.72 24.87 -2.82
CA GLY A 76 -2.18 25.65 -1.71
C GLY A 76 -2.99 25.59 -0.40
N ASP A 77 -4.13 24.89 -0.39
CA ASP A 77 -4.93 24.69 0.83
C ASP A 77 -4.12 23.99 1.92
N THR A 78 -4.25 24.45 3.16
CA THR A 78 -3.56 23.91 4.34
C THR A 78 -4.42 22.92 5.12
N ASN A 79 -5.69 22.75 4.75
CA ASN A 79 -6.63 21.86 5.40
C ASN A 79 -6.76 20.51 4.68
N GLY A 80 -7.20 19.49 5.42
CA GLY A 80 -7.50 18.18 4.84
C GLY A 80 -6.31 17.53 4.12
N LEU A 81 -5.08 17.82 4.56
CA LEU A 81 -3.88 17.34 3.90
C LEU A 81 -3.70 15.83 4.06
N THR A 82 -3.32 15.20 2.95
CA THR A 82 -2.95 13.80 2.84
C THR A 82 -1.57 13.70 2.20
N MET A 83 -0.93 12.53 2.30
CA MET A 83 0.34 12.28 1.62
C MET A 83 0.11 11.43 0.37
N HIS A 84 0.23 12.05 -0.79
CA HIS A 84 0.01 11.40 -2.08
C HIS A 84 1.32 10.85 -2.64
N HIS A 85 1.32 9.59 -3.04
CA HIS A 85 2.43 8.95 -3.73
C HIS A 85 2.32 9.19 -5.24
N VAL A 86 3.07 10.18 -5.75
CA VAL A 86 3.11 10.52 -7.19
C VAL A 86 3.44 9.30 -8.04
N VAL A 87 4.43 8.52 -7.61
CA VAL A 87 4.69 7.17 -8.12
C VAL A 87 3.98 6.18 -7.19
N PRO A 88 2.90 5.52 -7.62
CA PRO A 88 2.09 4.68 -6.74
C PRO A 88 2.89 3.57 -6.05
N HIS A 89 2.59 3.34 -4.76
CA HIS A 89 3.22 2.28 -3.97
C HIS A 89 3.13 0.91 -4.65
N GLN A 90 2.02 0.64 -5.35
CA GLN A 90 1.79 -0.63 -6.05
C GLN A 90 2.92 -0.99 -7.02
N TYR A 91 3.58 -0.01 -7.64
CA TYR A 91 4.75 -0.22 -8.49
C TYR A 91 6.05 -0.11 -7.69
N ARG A 92 6.14 0.90 -6.82
CA ARG A 92 7.39 1.24 -6.13
C ARG A 92 7.92 0.10 -5.26
N GLN A 93 7.03 -0.70 -4.67
CA GLN A 93 7.41 -1.87 -3.86
C GLN A 93 8.18 -2.95 -4.65
N TYR A 94 8.13 -2.94 -5.98
CA TYR A 94 8.84 -3.88 -6.86
C TYR A 94 10.13 -3.30 -7.48
N MET A 95 10.45 -2.03 -7.21
CA MET A 95 11.67 -1.38 -7.71
C MET A 95 12.91 -1.78 -6.89
N SER A 96 14.11 -1.47 -7.38
CA SER A 96 15.36 -1.68 -6.63
C SER A 96 15.43 -0.83 -5.35
N THR A 97 16.24 -1.27 -4.40
CA THR A 97 16.42 -0.58 -3.10
C THR A 97 16.88 0.86 -3.28
N ASP A 98 17.75 1.14 -4.25
CA ASP A 98 18.28 2.47 -4.52
C ASP A 98 17.16 3.47 -4.86
N ILE A 99 16.17 3.03 -5.64
CA ILE A 99 15.00 3.84 -6.04
C ILE A 99 13.98 3.94 -4.89
N LYS A 100 13.80 2.86 -4.12
CA LYS A 100 12.91 2.82 -2.94
C LYS A 100 13.37 3.77 -1.84
N SER A 101 14.67 3.87 -1.61
CA SER A 101 15.29 4.75 -0.59
C SER A 101 15.02 6.26 -0.82
N ARG A 102 14.52 6.60 -2.01
CA ARG A 102 14.19 7.97 -2.47
C ARG A 102 12.68 8.20 -2.59
N SER A 103 11.87 7.35 -1.97
CA SER A 103 10.40 7.44 -2.02
C SER A 103 9.81 8.74 -1.48
N SER A 104 10.49 9.40 -0.54
CA SER A 104 10.05 10.70 -0.03
C SER A 104 10.08 11.82 -1.08
N PHE A 105 10.83 11.67 -2.17
CA PHE A 105 10.80 12.61 -3.29
C PHE A 105 9.44 12.66 -3.98
N ASP A 106 8.79 11.50 -4.07
CA ASP A 106 7.50 11.33 -4.76
C ASP A 106 6.32 11.33 -3.79
N LEU A 107 6.54 11.81 -2.56
CA LEU A 107 5.50 11.87 -1.53
C LEU A 107 5.16 13.33 -1.24
N LEU A 108 4.03 13.79 -1.77
CA LEU A 108 3.65 15.21 -1.73
C LEU A 108 2.36 15.43 -0.91
N PRO A 109 2.28 16.53 -0.14
CA PRO A 109 1.04 16.91 0.54
C PRO A 109 -0.03 17.34 -0.47
N VAL A 110 -1.20 16.70 -0.45
CA VAL A 110 -2.35 17.04 -1.30
C VAL A 110 -3.62 17.05 -0.46
N CYS A 111 -4.48 18.06 -0.60
CA CYS A 111 -5.77 18.08 0.10
C CYS A 111 -6.72 16.99 -0.42
N LEU A 112 -7.72 16.61 0.37
CA LEU A 112 -8.68 15.56 0.01
C LEU A 112 -9.32 15.78 -1.38
N GLN A 113 -9.69 17.02 -1.71
CA GLN A 113 -10.33 17.34 -3.00
C GLN A 113 -9.41 17.10 -4.19
N CYS A 114 -8.20 17.68 -4.17
CA CYS A 114 -7.25 17.50 -5.27
C CYS A 114 -6.77 16.05 -5.38
N HIS A 115 -6.66 15.33 -4.26
CA HIS A 115 -6.26 13.94 -4.25
C HIS A 115 -7.35 13.06 -4.89
N ASP A 116 -8.63 13.22 -4.53
CA ASP A 116 -9.73 12.49 -5.17
C ASP A 116 -9.80 12.76 -6.68
N GLN A 117 -9.69 14.03 -7.09
CA GLN A 117 -9.68 14.41 -8.50
C GLN A 117 -8.54 13.73 -9.26
N TYR A 118 -7.31 13.79 -8.74
CA TYR A 118 -6.17 13.17 -9.40
C TYR A 118 -6.24 11.63 -9.42
N GLU A 119 -6.77 10.98 -8.37
CA GLU A 119 -6.88 9.51 -8.37
C GLU A 119 -7.77 8.97 -9.48
N ARG A 120 -8.76 9.75 -9.95
CA ARG A 120 -9.55 9.39 -11.13
C ARG A 120 -8.66 9.29 -12.38
N HIS A 121 -7.78 10.26 -12.61
CA HIS A 121 -6.79 10.23 -13.69
C HIS A 121 -5.76 9.11 -13.48
N ALA A 122 -5.24 8.96 -12.26
CA ALA A 122 -4.30 7.88 -11.94
C ALA A 122 -4.91 6.51 -12.22
N THR A 123 -6.19 6.31 -11.92
CA THR A 123 -6.93 5.06 -12.19
C THR A 123 -7.03 4.78 -13.69
N LEU A 124 -7.28 5.80 -14.51
CA LEU A 124 -7.27 5.65 -15.97
C LEU A 124 -5.89 5.27 -16.49
N PHE A 125 -4.83 5.85 -15.93
CA PHE A 125 -3.46 5.48 -16.32
C PHE A 125 -3.11 4.04 -15.90
N LYS A 126 -3.52 3.60 -14.70
CA LYS A 126 -3.37 2.18 -14.27
C LYS A 126 -4.08 1.22 -15.25
N LYS A 127 -5.30 1.55 -15.69
CA LYS A 127 -6.05 0.78 -16.70
C LYS A 127 -5.40 0.78 -18.08
N HIS A 128 -4.74 1.88 -18.46
CA HIS A 128 -3.94 1.94 -19.68
C HIS A 128 -2.75 0.97 -19.61
N LEU A 129 -1.99 1.01 -18.50
CA LEU A 129 -0.87 0.10 -18.26
C LEU A 129 -1.34 -1.36 -18.20
N GLU A 130 -2.49 -1.65 -17.58
CA GLU A 130 -3.10 -2.98 -17.57
C GLU A 130 -3.25 -3.56 -18.98
N LYS A 131 -3.81 -2.78 -19.91
CA LYS A 131 -4.01 -3.21 -21.30
C LYS A 131 -2.69 -3.40 -22.03
N CYS A 132 -1.75 -2.46 -21.90
CA CYS A 132 -0.50 -2.50 -22.65
C CYS A 132 0.44 -3.60 -22.15
N PHE A 133 0.55 -3.80 -20.83
CA PHE A 133 1.44 -4.81 -20.24
C PHE A 133 0.76 -6.15 -19.96
N GLN A 134 -0.51 -6.31 -20.34
CA GLN A 134 -1.32 -7.51 -20.03
C GLN A 134 -1.24 -7.84 -18.53
N ALA A 135 -1.42 -6.81 -17.72
CA ALA A 135 -1.25 -6.82 -16.27
C ALA A 135 -2.59 -6.48 -15.60
N PRO A 136 -3.49 -7.45 -15.37
CA PRO A 136 -4.78 -7.19 -14.73
C PRO A 136 -4.62 -6.41 -13.44
N LEU A 137 -5.49 -5.43 -13.17
CA LEU A 137 -5.39 -4.61 -11.94
C LEU A 137 -5.49 -5.44 -10.65
N GLU A 138 -6.30 -6.50 -10.69
CA GLU A 138 -6.45 -7.48 -9.60
C GLU A 138 -5.25 -8.44 -9.50
N GLY A 139 -4.31 -8.43 -10.45
CA GLY A 139 -3.25 -9.43 -10.55
C GLY A 139 -3.67 -10.74 -11.23
N ARG A 140 -2.73 -11.68 -11.33
CA ARG A 140 -2.90 -13.03 -11.91
C ARG A 140 -2.57 -14.10 -10.88
N GLY A 141 -2.92 -15.37 -11.17
CA GLY A 141 -2.59 -16.50 -10.30
C GLY A 141 -3.48 -16.63 -9.05
N TRP A 142 -4.71 -16.13 -9.14
CA TRP A 142 -5.72 -16.33 -8.09
C TRP A 142 -6.23 -17.78 -8.10
N VAL A 143 -6.46 -18.32 -6.90
CA VAL A 143 -7.08 -19.63 -6.69
C VAL A 143 -8.45 -19.45 -6.06
N GLU A 144 -9.47 -20.03 -6.68
CA GLU A 144 -10.83 -20.08 -6.15
C GLU A 144 -11.01 -21.29 -5.23
N ARG A 145 -11.53 -21.05 -4.02
CA ARG A 145 -11.95 -22.07 -3.05
C ARG A 145 -13.47 -22.10 -3.02
N ARG A 146 -14.08 -22.57 -4.11
CA ARG A 146 -15.56 -22.56 -4.29
C ARG A 146 -16.30 -23.33 -3.19
N ASP A 147 -15.67 -24.38 -2.67
CA ASP A 147 -16.13 -25.15 -1.50
C ASP A 147 -16.27 -24.26 -0.27
N VAL A 148 -15.23 -23.46 0.03
CA VAL A 148 -15.23 -22.50 1.13
C VAL A 148 -16.27 -21.40 0.91
N GLY A 149 -16.37 -20.85 -0.31
CA GLY A 149 -17.38 -19.85 -0.64
C GLY A 149 -18.81 -20.36 -0.49
N GLN A 150 -19.08 -21.58 -0.95
CA GLN A 150 -20.38 -22.23 -0.78
C GLN A 150 -20.70 -22.46 0.70
N ALA A 151 -19.74 -22.96 1.48
CA ALA A 151 -19.92 -23.21 2.90
C ALA A 151 -20.06 -21.91 3.72
N GLY A 152 -19.36 -20.83 3.33
CA GLY A 152 -19.54 -19.49 3.90
C GLY A 152 -20.94 -18.93 3.67
N ARG A 153 -21.50 -19.09 2.46
CA ARG A 153 -22.90 -18.73 2.18
C ARG A 153 -23.89 -19.58 2.98
N ALA A 154 -23.61 -20.89 3.12
CA ALA A 154 -24.42 -21.77 3.94
C ALA A 154 -24.38 -21.37 5.42
N ALA A 155 -23.19 -21.01 5.92
CA ALA A 155 -23.01 -20.53 7.28
C ALA A 155 -23.75 -19.20 7.53
N ALA A 156 -23.69 -18.27 6.60
CA ALA A 156 -24.43 -17.01 6.67
C ALA A 156 -25.95 -17.25 6.73
N ALA A 157 -26.47 -18.18 5.94
CA ALA A 157 -27.89 -18.55 5.98
C ALA A 157 -28.31 -19.14 7.34
N LEU A 158 -27.46 -19.98 7.93
CA LEU A 158 -27.69 -20.58 9.26
C LEU A 158 -27.57 -19.56 10.41
N LEU A 159 -26.75 -18.52 10.25
CA LEU A 159 -26.62 -17.41 11.20
C LEU A 159 -27.68 -16.31 11.02
N GLY A 160 -28.40 -16.31 9.90
CA GLY A 160 -29.33 -15.27 9.51
C GLY A 160 -30.56 -15.15 10.43
N GLN A 161 -31.17 -13.96 10.44
CA GLN A 161 -32.36 -13.65 11.27
C GLN A 161 -33.61 -14.48 10.93
N HIS A 162 -33.62 -15.15 9.78
CA HIS A 162 -34.74 -15.97 9.30
C HIS A 162 -34.35 -17.45 9.19
N ALA A 163 -33.29 -17.89 9.88
CA ALA A 163 -32.86 -19.28 9.87
C ALA A 163 -33.97 -20.24 10.35
N ASP A 164 -34.83 -19.79 11.26
CA ASP A 164 -36.01 -20.48 11.76
C ASP A 164 -37.07 -20.76 10.68
N LYS A 165 -37.15 -19.91 9.64
CA LYS A 165 -38.07 -20.05 8.51
C LYS A 165 -37.56 -20.99 7.40
N ILE A 166 -36.28 -21.37 7.42
CA ILE A 166 -35.71 -22.32 6.46
C ILE A 166 -36.26 -23.72 6.80
N PRO A 167 -36.82 -24.48 5.83
CA PRO A 167 -37.28 -25.84 6.08
C PRO A 167 -36.19 -26.72 6.69
N GLU A 168 -36.55 -27.63 7.61
CA GLU A 168 -35.56 -28.41 8.37
C GLU A 168 -34.66 -29.26 7.47
N GLU A 169 -35.21 -29.83 6.39
CA GLU A 169 -34.44 -30.57 5.38
C GLU A 169 -33.33 -29.70 4.77
N ARG A 170 -33.66 -28.47 4.38
CA ARG A 170 -32.68 -27.52 3.83
C ARG A 170 -31.68 -27.07 4.90
N ARG A 171 -32.10 -26.86 6.15
CA ARG A 171 -31.17 -26.57 7.25
C ARG A 171 -30.17 -27.69 7.47
N ALA A 172 -30.63 -28.94 7.46
CA ALA A 172 -29.76 -30.11 7.62
C ALA A 172 -28.72 -30.19 6.48
N GLU A 173 -29.12 -29.89 5.24
CA GLU A 173 -28.19 -29.82 4.10
C GLU A 173 -27.13 -28.73 4.31
N LEU A 174 -27.54 -27.52 4.70
CA LEU A 174 -26.62 -26.40 4.96
C LEU A 174 -25.63 -26.74 6.09
N ARG A 175 -26.11 -27.35 7.19
CA ARG A 175 -25.25 -27.81 8.29
C ARG A 175 -24.21 -28.81 7.79
N ARG A 176 -24.63 -29.77 6.96
CA ARG A 176 -23.72 -30.76 6.36
C ARG A 176 -22.66 -30.11 5.47
N THR A 177 -23.05 -29.18 4.61
CA THR A 177 -22.09 -28.43 3.77
C THR A 177 -21.03 -27.72 4.62
N VAL A 178 -21.46 -27.03 5.69
CA VAL A 178 -20.54 -26.36 6.63
C VAL A 178 -19.60 -27.37 7.27
N GLN A 179 -20.12 -28.44 7.86
CA GLN A 179 -19.32 -29.44 8.57
C GLN A 179 -18.26 -30.06 7.66
N THR A 180 -18.67 -30.55 6.49
CA THR A 180 -17.76 -31.19 5.52
C THR A 180 -16.60 -30.27 5.14
N VAL A 181 -16.88 -29.00 4.85
CA VAL A 181 -15.85 -28.05 4.44
C VAL A 181 -14.98 -27.63 5.63
N ALA A 182 -15.57 -27.42 6.81
CA ALA A 182 -14.83 -27.04 8.00
C ALA A 182 -13.87 -28.15 8.44
N GLU A 183 -14.28 -29.43 8.40
CA GLU A 183 -13.41 -30.58 8.65
C GLU A 183 -12.30 -30.70 7.61
N ALA A 184 -12.64 -30.63 6.32
CA ALA A 184 -11.66 -30.73 5.23
C ALA A 184 -10.66 -29.56 5.18
N ARG A 185 -11.02 -28.41 5.76
CA ARG A 185 -10.25 -27.16 5.73
C ARG A 185 -9.96 -26.62 7.14
N ALA A 186 -9.84 -27.49 8.13
CA ALA A 186 -9.65 -27.11 9.54
C ALA A 186 -8.41 -26.20 9.77
N SER A 187 -7.40 -26.28 8.91
CA SER A 187 -6.22 -25.41 8.94
C SER A 187 -6.51 -23.93 8.65
N LEU A 188 -7.66 -23.61 8.04
CA LEU A 188 -8.05 -22.23 7.72
C LEU A 188 -8.68 -21.49 8.91
N PHE A 189 -9.03 -22.20 9.98
CA PHE A 189 -9.70 -21.66 11.16
C PHE A 189 -8.70 -21.28 12.25
N SER A 190 -9.14 -20.39 13.16
CA SER A 190 -8.42 -20.10 14.40
C SER A 190 -8.25 -21.36 15.25
N ASP A 191 -7.28 -21.38 16.17
CA ASP A 191 -7.04 -22.57 17.01
C ASP A 191 -8.27 -22.96 17.84
N ASN A 192 -9.05 -21.98 18.32
CA ASN A 192 -10.30 -22.21 19.05
C ASN A 192 -11.36 -22.88 18.16
N ALA A 193 -11.54 -22.37 16.93
CA ALA A 193 -12.49 -22.96 15.98
C ALA A 193 -12.01 -24.33 15.48
N ARG A 194 -10.71 -24.51 15.27
CA ARG A 194 -10.10 -25.79 14.89
C ARG A 194 -10.31 -26.86 15.97
N GLN A 195 -10.05 -26.53 17.24
CA GLN A 195 -10.31 -27.45 18.35
C GLN A 195 -11.79 -27.86 18.39
N CYS A 196 -12.70 -26.91 18.15
CA CYS A 196 -14.12 -27.19 18.06
C CYS A 196 -14.46 -28.15 16.90
N ILE A 197 -13.84 -27.98 15.73
CA ILE A 197 -14.02 -28.84 14.55
C ILE A 197 -13.48 -30.26 14.83
N GLU A 198 -12.31 -30.38 15.47
CA GLU A 198 -11.70 -31.67 15.81
C GLU A 198 -12.55 -32.49 16.79
N THR A 199 -13.28 -31.81 17.68
CA THR A 199 -14.20 -32.47 18.61
C THR A 199 -15.52 -32.93 17.99
N TRP A 200 -15.79 -32.66 16.70
CA TRP A 200 -17.12 -32.93 16.13
C TRP A 200 -17.51 -34.40 16.05
N GLN A 201 -16.60 -35.38 16.05
CA GLN A 201 -16.84 -36.84 16.14
C GLN A 201 -18.26 -37.38 15.82
N GLY A 202 -18.88 -36.96 14.70
CA GLY A 202 -20.24 -37.38 14.30
C GLY A 202 -21.42 -36.64 14.96
N GLU A 203 -21.18 -35.68 15.86
CA GLU A 203 -22.19 -34.76 16.39
C GLU A 203 -22.65 -33.75 15.32
N GLN A 204 -23.95 -33.44 15.33
CA GLN A 204 -24.50 -32.41 14.43
C GLN A 204 -24.12 -31.00 14.90
N LEU A 205 -23.86 -30.13 13.93
CA LEU A 205 -23.65 -28.70 14.12
C LEU A 205 -24.84 -28.07 14.89
N ALA A 206 -24.68 -27.92 16.20
CA ALA A 206 -25.67 -27.30 17.08
C ALA A 206 -25.58 -25.76 17.03
N LEU A 207 -26.63 -25.10 16.49
CA LEU A 207 -26.70 -23.63 16.38
C LEU A 207 -26.86 -22.91 17.73
N SER A 208 -27.14 -23.65 18.80
CA SER A 208 -27.17 -23.16 20.18
C SER A 208 -25.79 -23.07 20.83
N SER A 209 -24.79 -23.77 20.29
CA SER A 209 -23.42 -23.75 20.80
C SER A 209 -22.67 -22.52 20.29
N ASP A 210 -22.16 -21.68 21.20
CA ASP A 210 -21.35 -20.52 20.83
C ASP A 210 -20.07 -20.90 20.08
N ALA A 211 -19.49 -22.06 20.40
CA ALA A 211 -18.32 -22.59 19.71
C ALA A 211 -18.65 -22.93 18.24
N HIS A 212 -19.77 -23.61 17.99
CA HIS A 212 -20.23 -23.90 16.61
C HIS A 212 -20.60 -22.63 15.85
N ARG A 213 -21.24 -21.66 16.52
CA ARG A 213 -21.53 -20.35 15.92
C ARG A 213 -20.25 -19.60 15.60
N ASN A 214 -19.19 -19.75 16.38
CA ASN A 214 -17.89 -19.17 16.06
C ASN A 214 -17.31 -19.75 14.76
N VAL A 215 -17.36 -21.08 14.59
CA VAL A 215 -16.95 -21.73 13.34
C VAL A 215 -17.74 -21.18 12.14
N LEU A 216 -19.07 -20.99 12.29
CA LEU A 216 -19.90 -20.37 11.26
C LEU A 216 -19.48 -18.93 10.93
N ARG A 217 -19.22 -18.10 11.95
CA ARG A 217 -18.79 -16.71 11.75
C ARG A 217 -17.43 -16.63 11.06
N GLU A 218 -16.48 -17.46 11.48
CA GLU A 218 -15.16 -17.54 10.86
C GLU A 218 -15.29 -17.97 9.41
N LEU A 219 -16.07 -19.01 9.10
CA LEU A 219 -16.27 -19.48 7.73
C LEU A 219 -16.88 -18.41 6.81
N CYS A 220 -17.78 -17.56 7.31
CA CYS A 220 -18.28 -16.39 6.57
C CYS A 220 -17.20 -15.35 6.25
N SER A 221 -16.13 -15.30 7.05
CA SER A 221 -15.03 -14.34 6.90
C SER A 221 -13.83 -14.87 6.12
N ILE A 222 -13.75 -16.18 5.86
CA ILE A 222 -12.68 -16.77 5.06
C ILE A 222 -12.85 -16.34 3.60
N GLU A 223 -11.78 -15.81 3.02
CA GLU A 223 -11.76 -15.37 1.62
C GLU A 223 -11.91 -16.56 0.65
N GLU A 224 -12.92 -16.49 -0.24
CA GLU A 224 -13.16 -17.48 -1.30
C GLU A 224 -12.07 -17.46 -2.37
N ARG A 225 -11.46 -16.29 -2.61
CA ARG A 225 -10.46 -16.08 -3.66
C ARG A 225 -9.16 -15.63 -3.00
N VAL A 226 -8.10 -16.42 -3.17
CA VAL A 226 -6.81 -16.20 -2.51
C VAL A 226 -5.63 -16.22 -3.49
N PRO A 227 -4.48 -15.62 -3.15
CA PRO A 227 -3.24 -15.80 -3.89
C PRO A 227 -2.83 -17.28 -4.00
N GLY A 228 -2.61 -17.76 -5.22
CA GLY A 228 -2.00 -19.07 -5.50
C GLY A 228 -0.47 -19.03 -5.57
N PRO A 229 0.17 -20.16 -5.91
CA PRO A 229 1.63 -20.24 -6.08
C PRO A 229 2.17 -19.30 -7.16
N ASP A 230 1.41 -19.11 -8.24
CA ASP A 230 1.77 -18.25 -9.37
C ASP A 230 1.17 -16.83 -9.24
N TYR A 231 0.81 -16.42 -8.02
CA TYR A 231 0.19 -15.12 -7.81
C TYR A 231 1.17 -13.98 -8.06
N CYS A 232 0.80 -13.06 -8.93
CA CYS A 232 1.56 -11.86 -9.22
C CYS A 232 0.63 -10.65 -9.28
N THR A 233 1.01 -9.55 -8.63
CA THR A 233 0.20 -8.33 -8.65
C THR A 233 0.37 -7.55 -9.95
N HIS A 234 -0.56 -6.64 -10.25
CA HIS A 234 -0.44 -5.68 -11.35
C HIS A 234 0.93 -4.98 -11.37
N GLY A 235 1.36 -4.47 -10.22
CA GLY A 235 2.59 -3.69 -10.12
C GLY A 235 3.84 -4.51 -10.37
N GLU A 236 3.84 -5.77 -9.94
CA GLU A 236 4.93 -6.71 -10.16
C GLU A 236 5.09 -7.02 -11.65
N ILE A 237 3.97 -7.30 -12.33
CA ILE A 237 3.95 -7.60 -13.76
C ILE A 237 4.48 -6.39 -14.56
N VAL A 238 3.99 -5.18 -14.27
CA VAL A 238 4.40 -3.96 -14.99
C VAL A 238 5.89 -3.67 -14.75
N VAL A 239 6.35 -3.70 -13.50
CA VAL A 239 7.76 -3.42 -13.18
C VAL A 239 8.69 -4.51 -13.73
N GLY A 240 8.26 -5.78 -13.70
CA GLY A 240 8.99 -6.89 -14.31
C GLY A 240 9.15 -6.71 -15.82
N ALA A 241 8.06 -6.40 -16.53
CA ALA A 241 8.09 -6.16 -17.98
C ALA A 241 9.01 -4.98 -18.35
N VAL A 242 8.92 -3.89 -17.59
CA VAL A 242 9.76 -2.70 -17.78
C VAL A 242 11.24 -2.99 -17.48
N ASN A 243 11.56 -3.79 -16.47
CA ASN A 243 12.95 -4.19 -16.18
C ASN A 243 13.55 -5.09 -17.26
N GLN A 244 12.73 -5.93 -17.90
CA GLN A 244 13.18 -6.87 -18.92
C GLN A 244 13.13 -6.29 -20.33
N ALA A 245 12.76 -5.01 -20.49
CA ALA A 245 12.45 -4.36 -21.77
C ALA A 245 11.49 -5.19 -22.63
N GLN A 246 10.63 -5.99 -22.00
CA GLN A 246 9.68 -6.84 -22.68
C GLN A 246 8.42 -6.05 -22.96
N GLY A 247 8.05 -6.05 -24.24
CA GLY A 247 6.78 -5.52 -24.68
C GLY A 247 6.00 -6.53 -25.51
N GLY A 248 4.70 -6.63 -25.25
CA GLY A 248 3.80 -7.38 -26.12
C GLY A 248 3.60 -6.68 -27.46
N CYS A 249 3.20 -7.42 -28.49
CA CYS A 249 2.90 -6.89 -29.83
C CYS A 249 1.76 -5.85 -29.86
N ALA A 250 0.99 -5.71 -28.77
CA ALA A 250 -0.16 -4.81 -28.65
C ALA A 250 0.12 -3.49 -27.90
N MET A 251 1.37 -3.17 -27.56
CA MET A 251 1.70 -1.94 -26.83
C MET A 251 1.59 -0.69 -27.72
N CYS A 252 1.19 0.44 -27.14
CA CYS A 252 1.32 1.74 -27.82
C CYS A 252 2.78 2.23 -27.77
N ASP A 253 3.10 3.29 -28.53
CA ASP A 253 4.45 3.88 -28.56
C ASP A 253 4.91 4.37 -27.19
N GLU A 254 4.01 4.97 -26.40
CA GLU A 254 4.32 5.43 -25.06
C GLU A 254 4.75 4.26 -24.16
N CYS A 255 3.98 3.18 -24.14
CA CYS A 255 4.32 2.01 -23.33
C CYS A 255 5.58 1.29 -23.84
N ARG A 256 5.84 1.28 -25.15
CA ARG A 256 7.13 0.79 -25.70
C ARG A 256 8.29 1.61 -25.18
N ALA A 257 8.16 2.93 -25.15
CA ALA A 257 9.17 3.82 -24.59
C ALA A 257 9.38 3.57 -23.08
N LEU A 258 8.30 3.29 -22.34
CA LEU A 258 8.40 2.90 -20.92
C LEU A 258 9.18 1.61 -20.73
N ALA A 259 8.87 0.57 -21.51
CA ALA A 259 9.58 -0.70 -21.43
C ALA A 259 11.06 -0.54 -21.82
N GLY A 260 11.36 0.18 -22.90
CA GLY A 260 12.73 0.43 -23.34
C GLY A 260 13.55 1.30 -22.39
N GLY A 261 12.91 2.24 -21.68
CA GLY A 261 13.57 3.15 -20.74
C GLY A 261 13.65 2.64 -19.29
N GLY A 262 13.12 1.45 -19.01
CA GLY A 262 13.20 0.82 -17.69
C GLY A 262 12.43 1.57 -16.60
N VAL A 263 12.70 1.19 -15.34
CA VAL A 263 12.03 1.80 -14.17
C VAL A 263 12.15 3.34 -14.13
N PRO A 264 13.29 3.97 -14.50
CA PRO A 264 13.36 5.43 -14.58
C PRO A 264 12.32 6.04 -15.53
N ALA A 265 12.03 5.41 -16.67
CA ALA A 265 10.99 5.89 -17.59
C ALA A 265 9.58 5.74 -16.99
N LEU A 266 9.30 4.64 -16.29
CA LEU A 266 8.03 4.46 -15.57
C LEU A 266 7.83 5.53 -14.47
N VAL A 267 8.88 5.83 -13.70
CA VAL A 267 8.85 6.91 -12.69
C VAL A 267 8.60 8.27 -13.33
N LEU A 268 9.34 8.59 -14.40
CA LEU A 268 9.18 9.84 -15.14
C LEU A 268 7.76 9.99 -15.69
N ALA A 269 7.18 8.92 -16.25
CA ALA A 269 5.81 8.93 -16.75
C ALA A 269 4.79 9.22 -15.65
N TRP A 270 4.90 8.57 -14.49
CA TRP A 270 4.02 8.86 -13.34
C TRP A 270 4.15 10.30 -12.86
N ARG A 271 5.36 10.84 -12.80
CA ARG A 271 5.59 12.24 -12.40
C ARG A 271 5.02 13.23 -13.41
N ARG A 272 5.26 13.01 -14.71
CA ARG A 272 4.69 13.84 -15.79
C ARG A 272 3.17 13.76 -15.83
N HIS A 273 2.62 12.56 -15.64
CA HIS A 273 1.18 12.34 -15.54
C HIS A 273 0.58 13.13 -14.37
N PHE A 274 1.24 13.15 -13.21
CA PHE A 274 0.84 13.99 -12.07
C PHE A 274 0.88 15.48 -12.41
N VAL A 275 1.98 15.99 -12.95
CA VAL A 275 2.11 17.41 -13.32
C VAL A 275 1.02 17.81 -14.33
N HIS A 276 0.77 16.97 -15.34
CA HIS A 276 -0.19 17.26 -16.40
C HIS A 276 -1.65 17.30 -15.89
N ASN A 277 -2.05 16.30 -15.09
CA ASN A 277 -3.44 16.12 -14.69
C ASN A 277 -3.78 16.82 -13.36
N ALA A 278 -2.86 16.82 -12.40
CA ALA A 278 -3.06 17.51 -11.11
C ALA A 278 -2.75 19.00 -11.20
N ARG A 279 -1.96 19.45 -12.20
CA ARG A 279 -1.59 20.85 -12.46
C ARG A 279 -1.11 21.59 -11.19
N PRO A 280 -0.06 21.10 -10.53
CA PRO A 280 0.32 21.63 -9.24
C PRO A 280 0.94 23.04 -9.34
N ALA A 281 0.45 23.98 -8.52
CA ALA A 281 0.94 25.36 -8.47
C ALA A 281 1.95 25.63 -7.34
N HIS A 282 2.15 24.67 -6.43
CA HIS A 282 2.92 24.84 -5.20
C HIS A 282 3.88 23.68 -4.93
N LEU A 283 4.52 23.15 -5.97
CA LEU A 283 5.55 22.13 -5.83
C LEU A 283 6.75 22.64 -5.00
N PRO A 284 7.45 21.76 -4.26
CA PRO A 284 8.72 22.12 -3.62
C PRO A 284 9.72 22.65 -4.65
N GLN A 285 10.55 23.62 -4.27
CA GLN A 285 11.44 24.36 -5.18
C GLN A 285 12.35 23.44 -5.99
N HIS A 286 12.85 22.37 -5.38
CA HIS A 286 13.76 21.42 -6.01
C HIS A 286 13.09 20.13 -6.49
N TRP A 287 11.75 20.11 -6.57
CA TRP A 287 11.03 18.99 -7.15
C TRP A 287 10.89 19.18 -8.67
N ALA A 288 11.21 18.14 -9.43
CA ALA A 288 11.04 18.11 -10.88
C ALA A 288 10.68 16.69 -11.32
N ALA A 289 9.91 16.56 -12.40
CA ALA A 289 9.55 15.25 -12.93
C ALA A 289 10.81 14.48 -13.38
N GLU A 290 11.76 15.21 -13.96
CA GLU A 290 13.03 14.75 -14.51
C GLU A 290 14.09 14.44 -13.44
N TYR A 291 13.81 14.64 -12.14
CA TYR A 291 14.80 14.42 -11.10
C TYR A 291 15.30 12.96 -11.11
N PRO A 292 16.63 12.70 -11.09
CA PRO A 292 17.16 11.34 -11.21
C PRO A 292 16.63 10.37 -10.14
N CYS A 293 16.34 9.14 -10.57
CA CYS A 293 15.87 8.08 -9.67
C CYS A 293 17.00 7.45 -8.83
N THR A 294 18.24 7.59 -9.28
CA THR A 294 19.48 7.09 -8.67
C THR A 294 20.51 8.23 -8.61
N GLN A 295 21.50 8.12 -7.71
CA GLN A 295 22.68 8.97 -7.81
C GLN A 295 23.48 8.57 -9.05
N GLN A 296 24.06 9.55 -9.74
CA GLN A 296 25.11 9.32 -10.73
C GLN A 296 26.40 8.93 -10.01
#